data_AF-A0A1E7HG02-F1
#
_entry.id   AF-A0A1E7HG02-F1
#
_cell.length_a   1.000
_cell.length_b   1.000
_cell.length_c   1.000
_cell.angle_alpha   90.00
_cell.angle_beta   90.00
_cell.angle_gamma   90.00
#
_symmetry.space_group_name_H-M   'P 1'
#
loop_
_entity.id
_entity.type
_entity.pdbx_description
1 polymer ?
#
loop_
_entity_poly.entity_id
_entity_poly.type
_entity_poly.pdbx_seq_one_letter_code
_entity_poly.pdbx_strand_id
1 'polypeptide(L)'
;MVGGPAPDFLLPARYGHQLSLSQFRGQNVLLVFWASWCPPCRTEMASLQRLHDNPAIQNLKVIAVNVGETGAQVTSFANRQQLSLPILLGAGSDVQER
;
A
#
# COMPACT_ATOMS: atom_id res chain seq x y z
N MET A 1 7.12 -22.95 7.97
CA MET A 1 6.89 -21.69 8.70
C MET A 1 7.31 -20.57 7.76
N VAL A 2 6.36 -19.92 7.09
CA VAL A 2 6.68 -18.69 6.35
C VAL A 2 6.67 -17.58 7.38
N GLY A 3 7.84 -17.05 7.72
CA GLY A 3 7.99 -16.14 8.86
C GLY A 3 9.42 -15.68 9.04
N GLY A 4 9.97 -15.04 8.01
CA GLY A 4 11.10 -14.12 8.18
C GLY A 4 10.58 -12.69 8.41
N PRO A 5 11.40 -11.78 8.95
CA PRO A 5 11.03 -10.36 8.94
C PRO A 5 10.68 -9.95 7.50
N ALA A 6 9.60 -9.19 7.34
CA ALA A 6 9.23 -8.65 6.03
C ALA A 6 10.46 -7.92 5.44
N PRO A 7 10.82 -8.17 4.17
CA PRO A 7 11.98 -7.56 3.55
C PRO A 7 11.86 -6.05 3.62
N ASP A 8 12.97 -5.38 3.95
CA ASP A 8 12.98 -3.93 3.92
C ASP A 8 12.97 -3.48 2.47
N PHE A 9 11.95 -2.71 2.10
CA PHE A 9 11.87 -2.07 0.79
C PHE A 9 11.74 -0.57 0.97
N LEU A 10 12.34 0.18 0.06
CA LEU A 10 12.26 1.64 -0.02
C LEU A 10 11.51 2.00 -1.30
N LEU A 11 10.19 2.13 -1.20
CA LEU A 11 9.35 2.38 -2.37
C LEU A 11 8.94 3.86 -2.45
N PRO A 12 8.90 4.43 -3.66
CA PRO A 12 8.32 5.75 -3.87
C PRO A 12 6.81 5.68 -3.65
N ALA A 13 6.30 6.58 -2.81
CA ALA A 13 4.88 6.80 -2.62
C ALA A 13 4.30 7.66 -3.74
N ARG A 14 2.97 7.60 -3.88
CA ARG A 14 2.22 8.38 -4.88
C ARG A 14 2.48 9.90 -4.87
N TYR A 15 2.87 10.48 -3.73
CA TYR A 15 3.16 11.91 -3.60
C TYR A 15 4.67 12.22 -3.68
N GLY A 16 5.49 11.30 -4.18
CA GLY A 16 6.93 11.51 -4.40
C GLY A 16 7.81 11.37 -3.15
N HIS A 17 7.23 11.10 -1.98
CA HIS A 17 8.00 10.74 -0.78
C HIS A 17 8.37 9.27 -0.81
N GLN A 18 9.59 8.91 -0.40
CA GLN A 18 9.97 7.51 -0.22
C GLN A 18 9.49 7.01 1.14
N LEU A 19 8.94 5.80 1.18
CA LEU A 19 8.55 5.12 2.41
C LEU A 19 9.35 3.83 2.52
N SER A 20 10.07 3.66 3.64
CA SER A 20 10.74 2.41 4.00
C SER A 20 9.84 1.59 4.91
N LEU A 21 9.78 0.27 4.73
CA LEU A 21 9.02 -0.59 5.64
C LEU A 21 9.60 -0.56 7.07
N SER A 22 10.92 -0.35 7.22
CA SER A 22 11.58 -0.24 8.53
C SER A 22 11.04 0.88 9.40
N GLN A 23 10.49 1.96 8.82
CA GLN A 23 9.90 3.05 9.60
C GLN A 23 8.63 2.62 10.36
N PHE A 24 8.03 1.51 9.95
CA PHE A 24 6.84 0.94 10.59
C PHE A 24 7.15 -0.27 11.47
N ARG A 25 8.43 -0.58 11.75
CA ARG A 25 8.78 -1.63 12.70
C ARG A 25 8.18 -1.34 14.08
N GLY A 26 7.59 -2.37 14.69
CA GLY A 26 6.88 -2.24 15.97
C GLY A 26 5.43 -1.78 15.84
N GLN A 27 4.96 -1.44 14.64
CA GLN A 27 3.54 -1.19 14.34
C GLN A 27 2.96 -2.39 13.60
N ASN A 28 1.65 -2.63 13.75
CA ASN A 28 0.98 -3.62 12.91
C ASN A 28 0.80 -3.00 11.53
N VAL A 29 1.39 -3.61 10.50
CA VAL A 29 1.29 -3.11 9.12
C VAL A 29 0.50 -4.11 8.30
N LEU A 30 -0.58 -3.64 7.66
CA LEU A 30 -1.30 -4.38 6.65
C LEU A 30 -0.82 -3.91 5.28
N LEU A 31 -0.01 -4.74 4.62
CA LEU A 31 0.38 -4.55 3.22
C LEU A 31 -0.68 -5.15 2.32
N VAL A 32 -1.22 -4.34 1.40
CA VAL A 32 -2.20 -4.80 0.41
C VAL A 32 -1.66 -4.58 -0.98
N PHE A 33 -1.42 -5.66 -1.71
CA PHE A 33 -1.02 -5.62 -3.10
C PHE A 33 -2.24 -5.49 -3.99
N TRP A 34 -2.30 -4.47 -4.85
CA TRP A 34 -3.46 -4.19 -5.69
C TRP A 34 -3.07 -3.61 -7.04
N ALA A 35 -4.03 -3.58 -7.96
CA ALA A 35 -3.91 -2.88 -9.23
C ALA A 35 -5.26 -2.30 -9.66
N SER A 36 -5.24 -1.16 -10.36
CA SER A 36 -6.43 -0.39 -10.75
C SER A 36 -7.27 -1.07 -11.82
N TRP A 37 -6.65 -1.95 -12.60
CA TRP A 37 -7.31 -2.80 -13.59
C TRP A 37 -8.02 -4.01 -12.96
N CYS A 38 -7.83 -4.27 -11.66
CA CYS A 38 -8.45 -5.39 -10.96
C CYS A 38 -9.82 -4.96 -10.39
N PRO A 39 -10.95 -5.38 -11.01
CA PRO A 39 -12.28 -4.99 -10.56
C PRO A 39 -12.61 -5.32 -9.08
N PRO A 40 -12.23 -6.48 -8.51
CA PRO A 40 -12.47 -6.71 -7.08
C PRO A 40 -11.65 -5.76 -6.18
N CYS A 41 -10.40 -5.45 -6.55
CA CYS A 41 -9.56 -4.54 -5.76
C CYS A 41 -10.19 -3.14 -5.63
N ARG A 42 -10.87 -2.63 -6.67
CA ARG A 42 -11.54 -1.32 -6.60
C ARG A 42 -12.59 -1.26 -5.48
N THR A 43 -13.33 -2.34 -5.28
CA THR A 43 -14.35 -2.44 -4.22
C THR A 43 -13.68 -2.61 -2.86
N GLU A 44 -12.57 -3.35 -2.79
CA GLU A 44 -11.80 -3.53 -1.56
C GLU A 44 -11.14 -2.25 -1.08
N MET A 45 -10.71 -1.36 -1.99
CA MET A 45 -10.09 -0.07 -1.64
C MET A 45 -10.97 0.76 -0.68
N ALA A 46 -12.29 0.77 -0.88
CA ALA A 46 -13.20 1.51 -0.01
C ALA A 46 -13.27 0.90 1.40
N SER A 47 -13.25 -0.43 1.51
CA SER A 47 -13.18 -1.14 2.79
C SER A 47 -11.84 -0.91 3.49
N LEU A 48 -10.74 -0.87 2.74
CA LEU A 48 -9.41 -0.57 3.27
C LEU A 48 -9.29 0.88 3.74
N GLN A 49 -9.91 1.83 3.03
CA GLN A 49 -10.00 3.21 3.47
C GLN A 49 -10.76 3.31 4.79
N ARG A 50 -11.91 2.64 4.92
CA ARG A 50 -12.65 2.58 6.19
C ARG A 50 -11.83 1.97 7.33
N LEU A 51 -11.03 0.94 7.03
CA LEU A 51 -10.14 0.32 8.01
C LEU A 51 -9.03 1.29 8.44
N HIS A 52 -8.47 2.05 7.49
CA HIS A 52 -7.46 3.07 7.76
C HIS A 52 -8.01 4.24 8.58
N ASP A 53 -9.23 4.68 8.30
CA ASP A 53 -9.91 5.76 9.05
C ASP A 53 -10.47 5.28 10.40
N ASN A 54 -10.48 3.97 10.68
CA ASN A 54 -11.09 3.45 11.91
C ASN A 54 -10.24 3.79 13.15
N PRO A 55 -10.69 4.70 14.02
CA PRO A 55 -9.93 5.11 15.20
C PRO A 55 -9.90 4.02 16.29
N ALA A 56 -10.68 2.94 16.16
CA ALA A 56 -10.57 1.79 17.05
C ALA A 56 -9.30 0.96 16.78
N ILE A 57 -8.68 1.13 15.60
CA ILE A 57 -7.52 0.34 15.15
C ILE A 57 -6.29 1.25 14.98
N GLN A 58 -5.99 2.05 16.01
CA GLN A 58 -4.92 3.06 15.98
C GLN A 58 -3.52 2.47 15.74
N ASN A 59 -3.35 1.19 16.06
CA ASN A 59 -2.07 0.49 15.95
C ASN A 59 -1.86 -0.21 14.60
N LEU A 60 -2.84 -0.14 13.68
CA LEU A 60 -2.75 -0.75 12.36
C LEU A 60 -2.51 0.31 11.28
N LYS A 61 -1.40 0.19 10.56
CA LYS A 61 -1.12 0.97 9.36
C LYS A 61 -1.46 0.16 8.12
N VAL A 62 -2.45 0.63 7.36
CA VAL A 62 -2.79 0.06 6.05
C VAL A 62 -1.94 0.76 4.98
N ILE A 63 -1.17 -0.01 4.22
CA ILE A 63 -0.32 0.47 3.14
C ILE A 63 -0.67 -0.31 1.87
N ALA A 64 -1.08 0.39 0.82
CA ALA A 64 -1.45 -0.24 -0.43
C ALA A 64 -0.27 -0.19 -1.40
N VAL A 65 0.22 -1.34 -1.86
CA VAL A 65 1.30 -1.46 -2.84
C VAL A 65 0.67 -1.72 -4.20
N ASN A 66 0.79 -0.76 -5.10
CA ASN A 66 0.36 -0.92 -6.47
C ASN A 66 1.41 -1.71 -7.27
N VAL A 67 0.99 -2.71 -8.04
CA VAL A 67 1.89 -3.57 -8.82
C VAL A 67 1.69 -3.34 -10.32
N GLY A 68 2.76 -2.94 -11.01
CA GLY A 68 2.79 -2.90 -12.47
C GLY A 68 2.10 -1.70 -13.12
N GLU A 69 1.78 -0.64 -12.37
CA GLU A 69 1.27 0.62 -12.94
C GLU A 69 2.16 1.81 -12.62
N THR A 70 2.04 2.86 -13.43
CA THR A 70 2.80 4.10 -13.23
C THR A 70 2.20 4.96 -12.13
N GLY A 71 3.03 5.77 -11.46
CA GLY A 71 2.58 6.69 -10.42
C GLY A 71 1.47 7.66 -10.86
N ALA A 72 1.45 8.04 -12.14
CA ALA A 72 0.41 8.89 -12.71
C ALA A 72 -0.95 8.18 -12.78
N GLN A 73 -0.99 6.92 -13.22
CA GLN A 73 -2.23 6.12 -13.28
C GLN A 73 -2.79 5.90 -11.88
N VAL A 74 -1.92 5.51 -10.95
CA VAL A 74 -2.28 5.28 -9.55
C VAL A 74 -2.79 6.56 -8.88
N THR A 75 -2.10 7.68 -9.07
CA THR A 75 -2.51 8.97 -8.52
C THR A 75 -3.86 9.42 -9.08
N SER A 76 -4.06 9.28 -10.39
CA SER A 76 -5.34 9.60 -11.04
C SER A 76 -6.49 8.75 -10.49
N PHE A 77 -6.29 7.44 -10.36
CA PHE A 77 -7.27 6.54 -9.76
C PHE A 77 -7.58 6.92 -8.31
N ALA A 78 -6.54 7.14 -7.51
CA ALA A 78 -6.70 7.40 -6.09
C ALA A 78 -7.33 8.76 -5.79
N ASN A 79 -7.08 9.77 -6.63
CA ASN A 79 -7.79 11.05 -6.58
C ASN A 79 -9.27 10.90 -6.96
N ARG A 80 -9.58 10.11 -7.99
CA ARG A 80 -10.98 9.83 -8.40
C ARG A 80 -11.78 9.05 -7.36
N GLN A 81 -11.12 8.28 -6.51
CA GLN A 81 -11.74 7.49 -5.45
C GLN A 81 -11.63 8.16 -4.07
N GLN A 82 -11.07 9.39 -4.00
CA GLN A 82 -10.80 10.12 -2.76
C GLN A 82 -10.10 9.26 -1.69
N LEU A 83 -9.11 8.48 -2.11
CA LEU A 83 -8.33 7.63 -1.20
C LEU A 83 -7.26 8.48 -0.49
N SER A 84 -7.31 8.48 0.83
CA SER A 84 -6.36 9.16 1.73
C SER A 84 -5.26 8.21 2.23
N LEU A 85 -5.46 6.90 2.09
CA LEU A 85 -4.48 5.92 2.53
C LEU A 85 -3.17 5.99 1.73
N PRO A 86 -2.02 5.64 2.34
CA PRO A 86 -0.72 5.70 1.68
C PRO A 86 -0.60 4.60 0.61
N ILE A 87 -0.25 5.01 -0.61
CA ILE A 87 -0.08 4.11 -1.76
C ILE A 87 1.37 4.15 -2.22
N LEU A 88 2.00 2.99 -2.26
CA LEU A 88 3.35 2.76 -2.77
C LEU A 88 3.31 2.25 -4.20
N LEU A 89 4.29 2.63 -4.98
CA LEU A 89 4.49 2.13 -6.33
C LEU A 89 5.48 0.98 -6.29
N GLY A 90 4.97 -0.24 -6.27
CA GLY A 90 5.77 -1.45 -6.36
C GLY A 90 6.22 -1.66 -7.80
N ALA A 91 7.48 -1.36 -8.10
CA ALA A 91 8.14 -1.98 -9.24
C ALA A 91 8.23 -3.48 -8.90
N GLY A 92 7.58 -4.32 -9.71
CA GLY A 92 7.32 -5.75 -9.43
C GLY A 92 8.55 -6.63 -9.13
N SER A 93 9.75 -6.07 -9.05
CA SER A 93 11.02 -6.73 -8.74
C SER A 93 11.59 -6.43 -7.35
N ASP A 94 11.08 -5.42 -6.61
CA ASP A 94 11.65 -5.04 -5.30
C ASP A 94 11.03 -5.81 -4.12
N VAL A 95 9.80 -6.30 -4.31
CA VAL A 95 9.02 -7.01 -3.26
C VAL A 95 8.95 -8.52 -3.51
N GLN A 96 9.43 -8.99 -4.68
CA GLN A 96 9.60 -10.42 -4.95
C GLN A 96 11.00 -10.86 -4.48
N GLU A 97 11.03 -11.32 -3.24
CA GLU A 97 11.79 -12.49 -2.75
C GLU A 97 13.18 -12.74 -3.40
N ARG A 98 14.25 -12.60 -2.60
CA ARG A 98 15.34 -13.58 -2.65
C ARG A 98 15.02 -14.72 -1.70
#